data_AF-A0A9W3EPG3-F1
#
_entry.id   AF-A0A9W3EPG3-F1
#
_cell.length_a   1.000
_cell.length_b   1.000
_cell.length_c   1.000
_cell.angle_alpha   90.00
_cell.angle_beta   90.00
_cell.angle_gamma   90.00
#
_symmetry.space_group_name_H-M   'P 1'
#
loop_
_entity.id
_entity.type
_entity.pdbx_description
1 polymer ?
#
loop_
_entity_poly.entity_id
_entity_poly.type
_entity_poly.pdbx_seq_one_letter_code
_entity_poly.pdbx_strand_id
1 'polypeptide(L)'
;MAASGFPRSVARGPKGHAHFRLLRLSMEALGILLSAGVRRLHCGAAARAGGQWRLQQGLAANPSGYGTLTELPDWSYADGRPAPPMKGQLRRKAQREKFARRVVLLSQEMDAGLQAWQRRQQEKLQEEERKQKNALKPKGALLQKPQPSQ
;
A
#
# COMPACT_ATOMS: atom_id res chain seq x y z
N MET A 1 44.93 -36.55 -31.28
CA MET A 1 44.49 -36.62 -32.69
C MET A 1 44.21 -35.20 -33.17
N ALA A 2 44.84 -34.84 -34.30
CA ALA A 2 44.57 -33.74 -35.25
C ALA A 2 44.46 -32.30 -34.69
N ALA A 3 45.40 -31.36 -34.87
CA ALA A 3 46.07 -30.79 -36.06
C ALA A 3 45.26 -29.72 -36.82
N SER A 4 45.99 -28.73 -37.36
CA SER A 4 45.60 -27.53 -38.13
C SER A 4 45.22 -26.32 -37.25
N GLY A 5 45.88 -25.16 -37.27
CA GLY A 5 46.86 -24.58 -38.18
C GLY A 5 46.17 -23.74 -39.26
N PHE A 6 46.14 -22.41 -39.11
CA PHE A 6 45.91 -21.48 -40.23
C PHE A 6 46.68 -20.15 -40.02
N PRO A 7 47.13 -19.48 -41.11
CA PRO A 7 48.30 -18.60 -41.12
C PRO A 7 47.97 -17.10 -41.12
N ARG A 8 49.03 -16.31 -40.88
CA ARG A 8 49.13 -14.88 -41.21
C ARG A 8 48.89 -14.64 -42.71
N SER A 9 48.17 -13.58 -43.05
CA SER A 9 48.23 -12.96 -44.38
C SER A 9 48.16 -11.43 -44.26
N VAL A 10 49.03 -10.78 -45.04
CA VAL A 10 49.31 -9.34 -45.05
C VAL A 10 48.78 -8.73 -46.36
N ALA A 11 48.20 -7.53 -46.22
CA ALA A 11 48.03 -6.42 -47.17
C ALA A 11 47.30 -6.64 -48.52
N ARG A 12 46.34 -5.74 -48.78
CA ARG A 12 46.28 -4.83 -49.95
C ARG A 12 45.09 -3.85 -49.81
N GLY A 13 45.36 -2.56 -50.04
CA GLY A 13 44.31 -1.53 -50.21
C GLY A 13 43.56 -1.69 -51.55
N PRO A 14 42.47 -0.92 -51.76
CA PRO A 14 42.62 0.20 -52.68
C PRO A 14 41.84 1.47 -52.31
N LYS A 15 42.26 2.56 -52.96
CA LYS A 15 41.72 3.90 -52.99
C LYS A 15 40.30 3.92 -53.60
N GLY A 16 39.44 4.83 -53.13
CA GLY A 16 38.12 5.04 -53.72
C GLY A 16 37.42 6.31 -53.22
N HIS A 17 37.64 7.39 -53.96
CA HIS A 17 36.77 8.53 -54.26
C HIS A 17 35.79 9.11 -53.23
N ALA A 18 36.02 10.41 -52.98
CA ALA A 18 35.08 11.34 -52.36
C ALA A 18 33.73 11.34 -53.09
N HIS A 19 32.66 11.22 -52.31
CA HIS A 19 31.35 11.76 -52.67
C HIS A 19 30.93 12.73 -51.56
N PHE A 20 31.09 14.02 -51.83
CA PHE A 20 30.35 15.07 -51.14
C PHE A 20 28.85 14.80 -51.34
N ARG A 21 28.19 14.18 -50.35
CA ARG A 21 26.73 14.27 -50.22
C ARG A 21 26.41 15.58 -49.52
N LEU A 22 26.10 16.59 -50.33
CA LEU A 22 25.36 17.77 -49.87
C LEU A 22 24.10 17.30 -49.13
N LEU A 23 24.05 17.61 -47.83
CA LEU A 23 22.85 17.50 -47.00
C LEU A 23 21.76 18.40 -47.57
N ARG A 24 20.90 17.84 -48.40
CA ARG A 24 19.60 18.44 -48.72
C ARG A 24 18.66 18.10 -47.55
N LEU A 25 18.67 18.94 -46.51
CA LEU A 25 17.65 18.90 -45.46
C LEU A 25 16.30 19.18 -46.12
N SER A 26 15.46 18.15 -46.25
CA SER A 26 14.10 18.30 -46.77
C SER A 26 13.21 19.01 -45.74
N MET A 27 12.26 19.82 -46.24
CA MET A 27 11.22 20.47 -45.42
C MET A 27 10.25 19.47 -44.74
N GLU A 28 10.42 18.17 -44.95
CA GLU A 28 9.69 17.11 -44.24
C GLU A 28 10.30 16.78 -42.87
N ALA A 29 11.61 17.01 -42.70
CA ALA A 29 12.28 16.77 -41.40
C ALA A 29 11.92 17.86 -40.36
N LEU A 30 11.51 19.05 -40.81
CA LEU A 30 11.07 20.14 -39.92
C LEU A 30 9.64 19.88 -39.39
N GLY A 31 8.76 19.28 -40.20
CA GLY A 31 7.39 18.93 -39.79
C GLY A 31 7.32 17.84 -38.71
N ILE A 32 8.25 16.88 -38.75
CA ILE A 32 8.31 15.78 -37.78
C ILE A 32 8.91 16.23 -36.44
N LEU A 33 9.88 17.15 -36.44
CA LEU A 33 10.46 17.69 -35.20
C LEU A 33 9.50 18.62 -34.43
N LEU A 34 8.69 19.42 -35.13
CA LEU A 34 7.71 20.31 -34.48
C LEU A 34 6.46 19.58 -33.95
N SER A 35 6.05 18.46 -34.55
CA SER A 35 4.86 17.72 -34.12
C SER A 35 5.11 16.71 -32.97
N ALA A 36 6.38 16.45 -32.63
CA ALA A 36 6.76 15.68 -31.44
C ALA A 36 6.71 16.50 -30.13
N GLY A 37 6.79 17.84 -30.21
CA GLY A 37 6.87 18.73 -29.03
C GLY A 37 5.53 19.03 -28.34
N VAL A 38 4.38 18.78 -28.98
CA VAL A 38 3.08 19.30 -28.51
C VAL A 38 2.24 18.23 -27.76
N ARG A 39 2.60 16.94 -27.83
CA ARG A 39 1.74 15.84 -27.32
C ARG A 39 2.09 15.29 -25.94
N ARG A 40 2.70 16.08 -25.04
CA ARG A 40 2.92 15.60 -23.66
C ARG A 40 3.08 16.69 -22.61
N LEU A 41 2.18 17.68 -22.57
CA LEU A 41 1.94 18.43 -21.34
C LEU A 41 1.19 17.52 -20.36
N HIS A 42 1.93 16.77 -19.55
CA HIS A 42 1.35 15.91 -18.53
C HIS A 42 0.85 16.79 -17.38
N CYS A 43 -0.46 17.07 -17.30
CA CYS A 43 -1.08 17.86 -16.22
C CYS A 43 -0.93 17.24 -14.80
N GLY A 44 -0.28 16.09 -14.68
CA GLY A 44 -0.08 15.39 -13.40
C GLY A 44 0.81 16.15 -12.41
N ALA A 45 1.75 16.98 -12.88
CA ALA A 45 2.59 17.80 -12.00
C ALA A 45 1.82 18.97 -11.40
N ALA A 46 1.03 19.69 -12.21
CA ALA A 46 0.18 20.80 -11.74
C ALA A 46 -0.94 20.32 -10.81
N ALA A 47 -1.51 19.13 -11.06
CA ALA A 47 -2.52 18.53 -10.17
C ALA A 47 -1.97 18.14 -8.78
N ARG A 48 -0.64 18.05 -8.62
CA ARG A 48 0.04 17.79 -7.34
C ARG A 48 0.58 19.04 -6.66
N ALA A 49 0.56 20.19 -7.34
CA ALA A 49 0.98 21.46 -6.75
C ALA A 49 0.08 21.80 -5.55
N GLY A 50 0.70 22.14 -4.41
CA GLY A 50 -0.02 22.47 -3.18
C GLY A 50 -0.62 21.28 -2.41
N GLY A 51 -0.36 20.03 -2.82
CA GLY A 51 -0.87 18.84 -2.11
C GLY A 51 -0.36 18.74 -0.67
N GLN A 52 0.92 19.05 -0.43
CA GLN A 52 1.50 19.07 0.92
C GLN A 52 0.85 20.12 1.83
N TRP A 53 0.64 21.33 1.30
CA TRP A 53 -0.06 22.38 2.04
C TRP A 53 -1.49 21.94 2.40
N ARG A 54 -2.24 21.33 1.46
CA ARG A 54 -3.57 20.79 1.74
C ARG A 54 -3.57 19.74 2.84
N LEU A 55 -2.61 18.82 2.83
CA LEU A 55 -2.45 17.81 3.89
C LEU A 55 -2.16 18.46 5.25
N GLN A 56 -1.32 19.51 5.29
CA GLN A 56 -1.07 20.28 6.51
C GLN A 56 -2.35 20.96 7.06
N GLN A 57 -3.29 21.30 6.17
CA GLN A 57 -4.61 21.83 6.54
C GLN A 57 -5.67 20.74 6.82
N GLY A 58 -5.30 19.46 6.81
CA GLY A 58 -6.24 18.35 7.00
C GLY A 58 -7.18 18.08 5.83
N LEU A 59 -6.86 18.60 4.64
CA LEU A 59 -7.63 18.38 3.41
C LEU A 59 -7.06 17.22 2.58
N ALA A 60 -7.85 16.72 1.63
CA ALA A 60 -7.39 15.76 0.66
C ALA A 60 -6.23 16.34 -0.19
N ALA A 61 -5.14 15.57 -0.36
CA ALA A 61 -4.03 15.99 -1.23
C ALA A 61 -4.51 16.31 -2.66
N ASN A 62 -5.40 15.47 -3.19
CA ASN A 62 -6.12 15.71 -4.44
C ASN A 62 -7.47 16.36 -4.14
N PRO A 63 -7.77 17.56 -4.69
CA PRO A 63 -9.05 18.25 -4.46
C PRO A 63 -10.27 17.44 -4.93
N SER A 64 -10.11 16.53 -5.91
CA SER A 64 -11.22 15.70 -6.39
C SER A 64 -11.48 14.46 -5.52
N GLY A 65 -10.66 14.18 -4.50
CA GLY A 65 -10.74 12.94 -3.71
C GLY A 65 -11.98 12.87 -2.81
N TYR A 66 -12.06 13.79 -1.86
CA TYR A 66 -13.21 13.98 -0.99
C TYR A 66 -13.29 15.47 -0.61
N GLY A 67 -14.49 15.96 -0.32
CA GLY A 67 -14.72 17.35 0.02
C GLY A 67 -15.98 17.90 -0.64
N THR A 68 -16.27 19.17 -0.39
CA THR A 68 -17.46 19.85 -0.89
C THR A 68 -17.54 19.82 -2.43
N LEU A 69 -16.40 20.02 -3.11
CA LEU A 69 -16.31 20.02 -4.56
C LEU A 69 -16.76 18.70 -5.22
N THR A 70 -16.59 17.56 -4.55
CA THR A 70 -16.88 16.22 -5.12
C THR A 70 -18.14 15.58 -4.53
N GLU A 71 -18.53 15.97 -3.31
CA GLU A 71 -19.66 15.35 -2.60
C GLU A 71 -20.96 16.13 -2.75
N LEU A 72 -20.90 17.43 -3.09
CA LEU A 72 -22.09 18.22 -3.41
C LEU A 72 -22.63 17.87 -4.81
N PRO A 73 -23.94 18.02 -5.03
CA PRO A 73 -24.53 17.84 -6.35
C PRO A 73 -24.13 18.99 -7.28
N ASP A 74 -23.77 18.66 -8.52
CA ASP A 74 -23.36 19.63 -9.53
C ASP A 74 -24.51 20.54 -10.01
N TRP A 75 -25.77 20.11 -9.79
CA TRP A 75 -26.96 20.85 -10.20
C TRP A 75 -28.16 20.51 -9.30
N SER A 76 -29.22 21.31 -9.42
CA SER A 76 -30.53 21.07 -8.80
C SER A 76 -31.64 21.55 -9.75
N TYR A 77 -32.87 21.10 -9.52
CA TYR A 77 -34.01 21.60 -10.31
C TYR A 77 -34.30 23.07 -9.96
N ALA A 78 -34.84 23.85 -10.90
CA ALA A 78 -35.18 25.26 -10.67
C ALA A 78 -36.19 25.44 -9.52
N ASP A 79 -37.07 24.46 -9.31
CA ASP A 79 -38.04 24.44 -8.20
C ASP A 79 -37.40 24.18 -6.82
N GLY A 80 -36.08 23.97 -6.76
CA GLY A 80 -35.35 23.63 -5.54
C GLY A 80 -35.36 22.15 -5.17
N ARG A 81 -35.94 21.28 -6.01
CA ARG A 81 -35.86 19.82 -5.79
C ARG A 81 -34.41 19.35 -5.91
N PRO A 82 -33.95 18.41 -5.07
CA PRO A 82 -32.59 17.90 -5.15
C PRO A 82 -32.40 17.06 -6.41
N ALA A 83 -31.19 17.10 -6.97
CA ALA A 83 -30.83 16.22 -8.07
C ALA A 83 -30.76 14.76 -7.60
N PRO A 84 -31.11 13.79 -8.46
CA PRO A 84 -30.89 12.38 -8.17
C PRO A 84 -29.42 12.09 -7.84
N PRO A 85 -29.14 11.17 -6.90
CA PRO A 85 -27.77 10.91 -6.48
C PRO A 85 -26.93 10.29 -7.60
N MET A 86 -25.70 10.77 -7.75
CA MET A 86 -24.79 10.29 -8.78
C MET A 86 -24.27 8.88 -8.45
N LYS A 87 -24.09 8.03 -9.46
CA LYS A 87 -23.57 6.66 -9.32
C LYS A 87 -22.25 6.60 -8.54
N GLY A 88 -21.35 7.54 -8.80
CA GLY A 88 -20.06 7.64 -8.11
C GLY A 88 -20.21 7.96 -6.61
N GLN A 89 -21.15 8.84 -6.26
CA GLN A 89 -21.44 9.20 -4.87
C GLN A 89 -22.05 8.02 -4.10
N LEU A 90 -22.99 7.30 -4.71
CA LEU A 90 -23.56 6.07 -4.13
C LEU A 90 -22.48 5.01 -3.87
N ARG A 91 -21.60 4.77 -4.86
CA ARG A 91 -20.47 3.85 -4.71
C ARG A 91 -19.54 4.27 -3.57
N ARG A 92 -19.17 5.55 -3.48
CA ARG A 92 -18.31 6.07 -2.41
C ARG A 92 -18.96 5.90 -1.03
N LYS A 93 -20.28 6.17 -0.90
CA LYS A 93 -21.02 5.96 0.35
C LYS A 93 -21.00 4.49 0.77
N ALA A 94 -21.30 3.57 -0.14
CA ALA A 94 -21.25 2.13 0.15
C ALA A 94 -19.85 1.65 0.53
N GLN A 95 -18.79 2.16 -0.12
CA GLN A 95 -17.41 1.85 0.23
C GLN A 95 -17.04 2.36 1.63
N ARG A 96 -17.42 3.59 1.97
CA ARG A 96 -17.19 4.17 3.31
C ARG A 96 -17.92 3.39 4.39
N GLU A 97 -19.15 2.98 4.12
CA GLU A 97 -19.93 2.14 5.02
C GLU A 97 -19.26 0.78 5.25
N LYS A 98 -18.86 0.09 4.17
CA LYS A 98 -18.14 -1.19 4.28
C LYS A 98 -16.85 -1.03 5.08
N PHE A 99 -16.12 0.06 4.88
CA PHE A 99 -14.91 0.36 5.63
C PHE A 99 -15.21 0.57 7.12
N ALA A 100 -16.20 1.40 7.47
CA ALA A 100 -16.60 1.66 8.85
C ALA A 100 -17.04 0.36 9.56
N ARG A 101 -17.86 -0.47 8.92
CA ARG A 101 -18.27 -1.78 9.45
C ARG A 101 -17.07 -2.67 9.78
N ARG A 102 -16.05 -2.67 8.91
CA ARG A 102 -14.83 -3.46 9.13
C ARG A 102 -14.01 -2.94 10.31
N VAL A 103 -13.89 -1.62 10.45
CA VAL A 103 -13.18 -1.01 11.60
C VAL A 103 -13.84 -1.44 12.91
N VAL A 104 -15.17 -1.37 12.98
CA VAL A 104 -15.92 -1.78 14.17
C VAL A 104 -15.74 -3.25 14.46
N LEU A 105 -15.88 -4.11 13.45
CA LEU A 105 -15.70 -5.56 13.59
C LEU A 105 -14.33 -5.91 14.18
N LEU A 106 -13.25 -5.38 13.60
CA LEU A 106 -11.89 -5.67 14.03
C LEU A 106 -11.61 -5.17 15.45
N SER A 107 -12.20 -4.03 15.83
CA SER A 107 -12.08 -3.50 17.19
C SER A 107 -12.74 -4.44 18.20
N GLN A 108 -13.94 -4.92 17.88
CA GLN A 108 -14.67 -5.87 18.72
C GLN A 108 -13.96 -7.22 18.86
N GLU A 109 -13.40 -7.74 17.76
CA GLU A 109 -12.62 -8.99 17.78
C GLU A 109 -11.38 -8.87 18.69
N MET A 110 -10.69 -7.73 18.61
CA MET A 110 -9.54 -7.44 19.46
C MET A 110 -9.94 -7.36 20.94
N ASP A 111 -11.01 -6.64 21.27
CA ASP A 111 -11.49 -6.50 22.65
C ASP A 111 -11.95 -7.84 23.22
N ALA A 112 -12.69 -8.63 22.43
CA ALA A 112 -13.12 -9.97 22.82
C ALA A 112 -11.91 -10.89 23.06
N GLY A 113 -10.89 -10.81 22.21
CA GLY A 113 -9.65 -11.55 22.36
C GLY A 113 -8.91 -11.21 23.66
N LEU A 114 -8.81 -9.92 23.99
CA LEU A 114 -8.20 -9.45 25.23
C LEU A 114 -8.97 -9.94 26.45
N GLN A 115 -10.31 -9.81 26.46
CA GLN A 115 -11.14 -10.29 27.56
C GLN A 115 -11.03 -11.80 27.75
N ALA A 116 -11.05 -12.58 26.66
CA ALA A 116 -10.91 -14.03 26.73
C ALA A 116 -9.51 -14.44 27.23
N TRP A 117 -8.46 -13.72 26.87
CA TRP A 117 -7.13 -13.94 27.43
C TRP A 117 -7.09 -13.64 28.93
N GLN A 118 -7.63 -12.50 29.37
CA GLN A 118 -7.69 -12.12 30.78
C GLN A 118 -8.45 -13.14 31.63
N ARG A 119 -9.63 -13.60 31.17
CA ARG A 119 -10.43 -14.63 31.85
C ARG A 119 -9.63 -15.92 32.02
N ARG A 120 -8.95 -16.39 30.96
CA ARG A 120 -8.11 -17.60 31.04
C ARG A 120 -6.97 -17.47 32.05
N GLN A 121 -6.36 -16.29 32.17
CA GLN A 121 -5.34 -16.07 33.20
C GLN A 121 -5.93 -16.15 34.61
N GLN A 122 -7.08 -15.53 34.83
CA GLN A 122 -7.77 -15.57 36.13
C GLN A 122 -8.23 -16.99 36.48
N GLU A 123 -8.83 -17.70 35.52
CA GLU A 123 -9.28 -19.09 35.69
C GLU A 123 -8.10 -20.01 36.05
N LYS A 124 -6.94 -19.84 35.42
CA LYS A 124 -5.74 -20.63 35.72
C LYS A 124 -5.29 -20.43 37.18
N LEU A 125 -5.22 -19.17 37.63
CA LEU A 125 -4.86 -18.86 39.01
C LEU A 125 -5.89 -19.42 40.00
N GLN A 126 -7.17 -19.26 39.70
CA GLN A 126 -8.25 -19.80 40.53
C GLN A 126 -8.21 -21.33 40.57
N GLU A 127 -7.90 -22.00 39.46
CA GLU A 127 -7.81 -23.46 39.40
C GLU A 127 -6.62 -23.97 40.24
N GLU A 128 -5.48 -23.29 40.18
CA GLU A 128 -4.32 -23.59 41.03
C GLU A 128 -4.66 -23.44 42.52
N GLU A 129 -5.31 -22.33 42.91
CA GLU A 129 -5.80 -22.14 44.28
C GLU A 129 -6.80 -23.22 44.70
N ARG A 130 -7.74 -23.58 43.82
CA ARG A 130 -8.73 -24.64 44.08
C ARG A 130 -8.05 -25.99 44.25
N LYS A 131 -7.05 -26.31 43.43
CA LYS A 131 -6.25 -27.54 43.56
C LYS A 131 -5.49 -27.58 44.89
N GLN A 132 -4.90 -26.46 45.31
CA GLN A 132 -4.23 -26.37 46.62
C GLN A 132 -5.21 -26.54 47.79
N LYS A 133 -6.37 -25.86 47.76
CA LYS A 133 -7.41 -25.98 48.79
C LYS A 133 -7.98 -27.39 48.88
N ASN A 134 -8.11 -28.08 47.74
CA ASN A 134 -8.60 -29.45 47.67
C ASN A 134 -7.51 -30.51 47.90
N ALA A 135 -6.24 -30.13 48.05
CA ALA A 135 -5.16 -31.08 48.27
C ALA A 135 -5.30 -31.74 49.64
N LEU A 136 -5.11 -33.06 49.68
CA LEU A 136 -5.08 -33.80 50.94
C LEU A 136 -3.86 -33.39 51.78
N LYS A 137 -3.99 -33.47 53.11
CA LYS A 137 -2.87 -33.24 54.02
C LYS A 137 -1.72 -34.21 53.70
N PRO A 138 -0.48 -33.72 53.59
CA PRO A 138 0.66 -34.59 53.33
C PRO A 138 0.87 -35.56 54.50
N LYS A 139 1.23 -36.81 54.20
CA LYS A 139 1.52 -37.88 55.16
C LYS A 139 2.93 -38.43 54.96
N GLY A 140 3.42 -39.24 55.91
CA GLY A 140 4.68 -39.97 55.79
C GLY A 140 5.90 -39.14 56.16
N ALA A 141 6.76 -38.82 55.19
CA ALA A 141 8.08 -38.19 55.40
C ALA A 141 8.05 -36.87 56.21
N LEU A 142 6.95 -36.12 56.14
CA LEU A 142 6.76 -34.87 56.90
C LEU A 142 6.51 -35.07 58.41
N LEU A 143 6.17 -36.29 58.85
CA LEU A 143 5.95 -36.62 60.27
C LEU A 143 7.16 -37.28 60.93
N GLN A 144 8.17 -37.70 60.15
CA GLN A 144 9.40 -38.27 60.70
C GLN A 144 10.30 -37.13 61.20
N LYS A 145 10.33 -36.93 62.53
CA LYS A 145 11.35 -36.07 63.14
C LYS A 145 12.72 -36.77 63.01
N PRO A 146 13.79 -36.06 62.63
CA PRO A 146 15.13 -36.66 62.63
C PRO A 146 15.46 -37.12 64.06
N GLN A 147 15.80 -38.39 64.20
CA GLN A 147 16.28 -38.96 65.46
C GLN A 147 17.65 -38.35 65.78
N PRO A 148 17.88 -37.82 67.00
CA PRO A 148 19.20 -37.32 67.38
C PRO A 148 20.19 -38.49 67.45
N SER A 149 21.28 -38.39 66.70
CA SER A 149 22.38 -39.35 66.73
C SER A 149 23.15 -39.22 68.04
N GLN A 150 23.08 -40.23 68.90
CA GLN A 150 24.01 -40.47 70.02
C GLN A 150 24.44 -41.92 70.03
#